data_AF-A0A443RSV2-F1
#
_entry.id   AF-A0A443RSV2-F1
#
_cell.length_a   1.000
_cell.length_b   1.000
_cell.length_c   1.000
_cell.angle_alpha   90.00
_cell.angle_beta   90.00
_cell.angle_gamma   90.00
#
_symmetry.space_group_name_H-M   'P 1'
#
loop_
_entity.id
_entity.type
_entity.pdbx_description
1 polymer ?
#
loop_
_entity_poly.entity_id
_entity_poly.type
_entity_poly.pdbx_seq_one_letter_code
_entity_poly.pdbx_strand_id
1 'polypeptide(L)'
;MTFDNGLKYCNGIGASVATINSDEENQFFLTTFGTSWVNAIRMKGTEVFLKFEKYCYLSCLDYTKWGPTEPNNMGGNENCV
;
A
#
# COMPACT_ATOMS: atom_id res chain seq x y z
N MET A 1 -8.36 -10.68 4.41
CA MET A 1 -8.10 -9.72 5.51
C MET A 1 -8.36 -8.33 4.98
N THR A 2 -9.01 -7.43 5.74
CA THR A 2 -9.15 -6.02 5.33
C THR A 2 -7.83 -5.27 5.57
N PHE A 3 -7.62 -4.14 4.89
CA PHE A 3 -6.44 -3.29 5.10
C PHE A 3 -6.24 -2.94 6.57
N ASP A 4 -7.29 -2.46 7.24
CA ASP A 4 -7.28 -2.11 8.67
C ASP A 4 -6.89 -3.28 9.58
N ASN A 5 -7.33 -4.50 9.25
CA ASN A 5 -6.96 -5.68 10.02
C ASN A 5 -5.49 -6.05 9.81
N GLY A 6 -4.96 -5.84 8.60
CA GLY A 6 -3.53 -6.01 8.31
C GLY A 6 -2.67 -5.02 9.09
N LEU A 7 -3.05 -3.74 9.08
CA LEU A 7 -2.39 -2.70 9.88
C LEU A 7 -2.38 -3.07 11.37
N LYS A 8 -3.53 -3.45 11.94
CA LYS A 8 -3.61 -3.85 13.35
C LYS A 8 -2.74 -5.06 13.67
N TYR A 9 -2.75 -6.06 12.80
CA TYR A 9 -1.96 -7.28 12.98
C TYR A 9 -0.46 -6.97 12.98
N CYS A 10 0.05 -6.30 11.94
CA CYS A 10 1.46 -5.97 11.83
C CYS A 10 1.93 -5.11 13.01
N ASN A 11 1.18 -4.06 13.35
CA ASN A 11 1.52 -3.20 14.49
C ASN A 11 1.53 -3.99 15.82
N GLY A 12 0.60 -4.92 15.99
CA GLY A 12 0.49 -5.76 17.20
C GLY A 12 1.70 -6.68 17.43
N ILE A 13 2.46 -6.99 16.38
CA ILE A 13 3.70 -7.78 16.44
C ILE A 13 4.97 -6.92 16.32
N GLY A 14 4.85 -5.59 16.43
CA GLY A 14 5.99 -4.66 16.32
C GLY A 14 6.54 -4.52 14.90
N ALA A 15 5.73 -4.84 13.88
CA ALA A 15 6.06 -4.71 12.46
C ALA A 15 5.16 -3.67 11.77
N SER A 16 5.42 -3.42 10.48
CA SER A 16 4.58 -2.61 9.61
C SER A 16 4.07 -3.45 8.44
N VAL A 17 2.96 -3.03 7.83
CA VAL A 17 2.59 -3.53 6.50
C VAL A 17 3.74 -3.21 5.53
N ALA A 18 3.99 -4.07 4.55
CA ALA A 18 5.12 -3.92 3.65
C ALA A 18 4.92 -2.72 2.70
N THR A 19 5.98 -1.95 2.47
CA THR A 19 6.07 -0.99 1.36
C THR A 19 6.90 -1.62 0.25
N ILE A 20 6.54 -1.35 -1.01
CA ILE A 20 7.30 -1.77 -2.19
C ILE A 20 7.93 -0.53 -2.80
N ASN A 21 9.24 -0.56 -3.04
CA ASN A 21 10.03 0.58 -3.52
C ASN A 21 10.81 0.30 -4.83
N SER A 22 10.70 -0.91 -5.39
CA SER A 22 11.34 -1.26 -6.66
C SER A 22 10.62 -2.36 -7.43
N ASP A 23 11.01 -2.54 -8.70
CA ASP A 23 10.51 -3.62 -9.56
C ASP A 23 10.90 -5.00 -9.05
N GLU A 24 12.11 -5.13 -8.48
CA GLU A 24 12.61 -6.36 -7.89
C GLU A 24 11.83 -6.72 -6.63
N GLU A 25 11.55 -5.74 -5.76
CA GLU A 25 10.71 -5.94 -4.57
C GLU A 25 9.28 -6.33 -4.98
N ASN A 26 8.70 -5.64 -5.97
CA ASN A 26 7.36 -5.95 -6.47
C ASN A 26 7.28 -7.38 -7.02
N GLN A 27 8.27 -7.79 -7.81
CA GLN A 27 8.32 -9.14 -8.36
C GLN A 27 8.49 -10.18 -7.27
N PHE A 28 9.42 -9.97 -6.33
CA PHE A 28 9.60 -10.86 -5.19
C PHE A 28 8.31 -11.02 -4.38
N PHE A 29 7.60 -9.92 -4.13
CA PHE A 29 6.36 -9.93 -3.37
C PHE A 29 5.27 -10.74 -4.08
N LEU A 30 5.06 -10.49 -5.38
CA LEU A 30 4.08 -11.20 -6.19
C LEU A 30 4.38 -12.70 -6.28
N THR A 31 5.65 -13.08 -6.47
CA THR A 31 6.01 -14.50 -6.59
C THR A 31 5.93 -15.26 -5.26
N THR A 32 6.19 -14.57 -4.14
CA THR A 32 6.29 -15.22 -2.83
C THR A 32 4.95 -15.24 -2.09
N PHE A 33 4.20 -14.14 -2.17
CA PHE A 33 2.98 -13.92 -1.37
C PHE A 33 1.71 -13.77 -2.21
N GLY A 34 1.84 -13.61 -3.53
CA GLY A 34 0.71 -13.30 -4.42
C GLY A 34 0.17 -11.89 -4.19
N THR A 35 -1.13 -11.69 -4.42
CA THR A 35 -1.79 -10.40 -4.20
C THR A 35 -1.99 -10.15 -2.71
N SER A 36 -1.56 -8.99 -2.22
CA SER A 36 -1.61 -8.60 -0.81
C SER A 36 -1.64 -7.08 -0.67
N TRP A 37 -2.13 -6.59 0.47
CA TRP A 37 -2.09 -5.17 0.81
C TRP A 37 -0.65 -4.65 0.95
N VAL A 38 -0.41 -3.41 0.52
CA VAL A 38 0.84 -2.67 0.70
C VAL A 38 0.62 -1.42 1.56
N ASN A 39 1.66 -0.87 2.15
CA ASN A 39 1.52 0.17 3.16
C ASN A 39 1.22 1.56 2.56
N ALA A 40 0.09 1.72 1.86
CA ALA A 40 -0.28 2.99 1.24
C ALA A 40 -1.80 3.27 1.26
N ILE A 41 -2.12 4.55 1.43
CA ILE A 41 -3.49 5.08 1.44
C ILE A 41 -3.64 6.22 0.43
N ARG A 42 -4.80 6.31 -0.22
CA ARG A 42 -5.12 7.40 -1.13
C ARG A 42 -5.43 8.67 -0.35
N MET A 43 -4.82 9.79 -0.75
CA MET A 43 -5.26 11.10 -0.33
C MET A 43 -6.60 11.41 -0.99
N LYS A 44 -7.65 11.58 -0.17
CA LYS A 44 -9.03 11.71 -0.66
C LYS A 44 -9.17 12.79 -1.74
N GLY A 45 -9.80 12.39 -2.86
CA GLY A 45 -10.04 13.28 -3.99
C GLY A 45 -8.83 13.48 -4.92
N THR A 46 -7.76 12.69 -4.77
CA THR A 46 -6.58 12.74 -5.63
C THR A 46 -6.13 11.33 -6.06
N GLU A 47 -5.14 11.28 -6.96
CA GLU A 47 -4.40 10.06 -7.31
C GLU A 47 -3.10 9.92 -6.51
N VAL A 48 -2.89 10.78 -5.50
CA VAL A 48 -1.71 10.72 -4.63
C VAL A 48 -1.93 9.65 -3.57
N PHE A 49 -0.95 8.76 -3.42
CA PHE A 49 -0.91 7.79 -2.33
C PHE A 49 0.18 8.18 -1.34
N LEU A 50 -0.10 7.96 -0.05
CA LEU A 50 0.80 8.22 1.06
C LEU A 50 1.15 6.90 1.75
N LYS A 51 2.43 6.71 2.10
CA LYS A 51 2.90 5.57 2.89
C LYS A 51 3.17 5.97 4.33
N PHE A 52 2.96 5.02 5.25
CA PHE A 52 3.30 5.22 6.66
C PHE A 52 4.80 5.02 6.88
N GLU A 53 5.43 6.03 7.48
CA GLU A 53 6.84 6.01 7.84
C GLU A 53 7.02 5.77 9.34
N LYS A 54 8.28 5.60 9.75
CA LYS A 54 8.63 5.59 11.18
C LYS A 54 8.23 6.90 11.84
N TYR A 55 8.04 6.84 13.16
CA TYR A 55 7.78 8.01 14.00
C TYR A 55 6.54 8.82 13.59
N CYS A 56 5.50 8.13 13.11
CA CYS A 56 4.20 8.74 12.72
C CYS A 56 4.30 9.75 11.57
N TYR A 57 5.32 9.66 10.72
CA TYR A 57 5.40 10.45 9.50
C TYR A 57 4.64 9.77 8.36
N LEU A 58 4.24 10.60 7.38
CA LEU A 58 3.74 10.16 6.09
C LEU A 58 4.64 10.73 5.00
N SER A 59 4.86 9.95 3.96
CA SER A 59 5.56 10.37 2.75
C SER A 59 4.75 9.97 1.53
N CYS A 60 5.02 10.59 0.38
CA CYS A 60 4.40 10.18 -0.87
C CYS A 60 4.85 8.76 -1.24
N LEU A 61 3.97 8.01 -1.89
CA LEU A 61 4.34 6.74 -2.50
C LEU A 61 5.14 7.03 -3.79
N ASP A 62 6.44 6.78 -3.73
CA ASP A 62 7.36 7.15 -4.82
C ASP A 62 7.45 6.08 -5.92
N TYR A 63 7.19 4.82 -5.57
CA TYR A 63 7.18 3.69 -6.49
C TYR A 63 5.76 3.14 -6.62
N THR A 64 5.31 2.98 -7.86
CA THR A 64 4.01 2.39 -8.17
C THR A 64 4.12 1.50 -9.40
N LYS A 65 3.41 0.38 -9.38
CA LYS A 65 3.27 -0.52 -10.54
C LYS A 65 1.81 -0.84 -10.80
N TRP A 66 1.05 0.22 -11.03
CA TRP A 66 -0.39 0.13 -11.27
C TRP A 66 -0.69 -0.74 -12.48
N GLY A 67 -1.77 -1.51 -12.37
CA GLY A 67 -2.32 -2.22 -13.51
C GLY A 67 -2.89 -1.25 -14.55
N PRO A 68 -3.22 -1.74 -15.76
CA PRO A 68 -3.92 -0.94 -16.74
C PRO A 68 -5.15 -0.26 -16.13
N THR A 69 -5.34 1.03 -16.43
CA THR A 69 -6.45 1.86 -15.93
C THR A 69 -6.45 2.18 -14.44
N GLU A 70 -5.43 1.79 -13.67
CA GLU A 70 -5.29 2.15 -12.26
C GLU A 70 -4.37 3.37 -12.06
N PRO A 71 -4.53 4.16 -10.97
CA PRO A 71 -5.44 3.95 -9.84
C PRO A 71 -6.76 4.75 -9.97
N ASN A 72 -7.82 4.16 -10.55
CA ASN A 72 -9.02 4.90 -11.00
C ASN A 72 -10.04 5.22 -9.90
N ASN A 73 -9.91 4.61 -8.71
CA ASN A 73 -10.86 4.80 -7.61
C ASN A 73 -12.30 4.43 -8.01
N MET A 74 -12.47 3.25 -8.60
CA MET A 74 -13.75 2.76 -9.10
C MET A 74 -14.81 2.85 -7.99
N GLY A 75 -15.91 3.56 -8.25
CA GLY A 75 -16.98 3.74 -7.25
C GLY A 75 -16.60 4.58 -6.03
N GLY A 76 -15.42 5.22 -6.02
CA GLY A 76 -14.97 6.14 -4.97
C GLY A 76 -14.51 5.48 -3.66
N ASN A 77 -14.29 4.17 -3.65
CA ASN A 77 -14.01 3.40 -2.43
C ASN A 77 -12.64 2.68 -2.42
N GLU A 78 -11.76 2.91 -3.39
CA GLU A 78 -10.43 2.28 -3.49
C GLU A 78 -9.35 3.22 -2.95
N ASN A 79 -9.35 3.33 -1.62
CA ASN A 79 -8.50 4.25 -0.89
C ASN A 79 -7.33 3.58 -0.15
N CYS A 80 -7.22 2.25 -0.23
CA CYS A 80 -6.16 1.47 0.38
C CYS A 80 -5.64 0.49 -0.68
N VAL A 81 -4.34 0.24 -0.65
CA VAL A 81 -3.66 -0.69 -1.56
C VAL A 81 -2.79 -1.64 -0.79
#